data_AF-A0A930STL5-F1
#
_entry.id   AF-A0A930STL5-F1
#
_cell.length_a   1.000
_cell.length_b   1.000
_cell.length_c   1.000
_cell.angle_alpha   90.00
_cell.angle_beta   90.00
_cell.angle_gamma   90.00
#
_symmetry.space_group_name_H-M   'P 1'
#
loop_
_entity.id
_entity.type
_entity.pdbx_description
1 polymer ?
#
loop_
_entity_poly.entity_id
_entity_poly.type
_entity_poly.pdbx_seq_one_letter_code
_entity_poly.pdbx_strand_id
1 'polypeptide(L)' 'MAKKKKTELRLYITPSLDKLLKTLSGLSDQPVSSIVEDTLRESLPSKYQELMDTHNLGLLLEDDE' A
#
# COMPACT_ATOMS: atom_id res chain seq x y z
N MET A 1 -7.42 -25.10 -4.22
CA MET A 1 -7.21 -23.78 -4.84
C MET A 1 -6.01 -23.14 -4.15
N ALA A 2 -4.95 -22.82 -4.88
CA ALA A 2 -3.72 -22.27 -4.30
C ALA A 2 -3.98 -20.83 -3.83
N LYS A 3 -3.81 -20.55 -2.52
CA LYS A 3 -3.81 -19.19 -1.98
C LYS A 3 -2.79 -18.37 -2.77
N LYS A 4 -3.24 -17.45 -3.63
CA LYS A 4 -2.36 -16.56 -4.38
C LYS A 4 -1.52 -15.79 -3.34
N LYS A 5 -0.20 -15.91 -3.44
CA LYS A 5 0.75 -15.18 -2.58
C LYS A 5 0.49 -13.68 -2.79
N LYS A 6 0.18 -12.94 -1.73
CA LYS A 6 0.12 -11.47 -1.81
C LYS A 6 1.49 -10.97 -2.27
N THR A 7 1.49 -10.09 -3.27
CA THR A 7 2.73 -9.45 -3.74
C THR A 7 3.28 -8.57 -2.63
N GLU A 8 4.54 -8.79 -2.25
CA GLU A 8 5.20 -8.05 -1.18
C GLU A 8 6.06 -6.94 -1.78
N LEU A 9 5.89 -5.70 -1.28
CA LEU A 9 6.70 -4.55 -1.67
C LEU A 9 7.66 -4.20 -0.53
N ARG A 10 8.96 -4.09 -0.84
CA ARG A 10 9.96 -3.59 0.11
C ARG A 10 10.19 -2.10 -0.12
N LEU A 11 9.92 -1.29 0.90
CA LEU A 11 10.09 0.15 0.87
C LEU A 11 11.33 0.55 1.68
N TYR A 12 12.19 1.35 1.06
CA TYR A 12 13.34 1.96 1.71
C TYR A 12 13.01 3.43 1.96
N ILE A 13 12.84 3.78 3.23
CA ILE A 13 12.44 5.12 3.66
C ILE A 13 13.46 5.71 4.63
N THR A 14 13.50 7.04 4.70
CA THR A 14 14.35 7.74 5.67
C THR A 14 13.87 7.52 7.10
N PRO A 15 14.76 7.52 8.12
CA PRO A 15 14.38 7.27 9.52
C PRO A 15 13.34 8.24 10.10
N SER A 16 13.31 9.49 9.65
CA SER A 16 12.29 10.46 10.05
C SER A 16 10.89 10.08 9.60
N LEU A 17 10.77 9.56 8.37
CA LEU A 17 9.51 9.09 7.80
C LEU A 17 9.02 7.79 8.48
N ASP A 18 9.93 6.87 8.82
CA ASP A 18 9.59 5.67 9.59
C ASP A 18 8.98 6.02 10.95
N LYS A 19 9.57 6.98 11.68
CA LYS A 19 9.01 7.47 12.94
C LYS A 19 7.61 8.03 12.77
N LEU A 20 7.41 8.87 11.75
CA LEU A 20 6.10 9.47 11.46
C LEU A 20 5.05 8.39 11.19
N LEU A 21 5.36 7.41 10.32
CA LEU A 21 4.44 6.32 10.00
C LEU A 21 4.06 5.49 11.22
N LYS A 22 5.01 5.21 12.11
CA LYS A 22 4.75 4.50 13.38
C LYS A 22 3.88 5.32 14.33
N THR A 23 4.11 6.63 14.42
CA THR A 23 3.26 7.52 15.23
C THR A 23 1.85 7.56 14.69
N LEU A 24 1.67 7.69 13.37
CA LEU A 24 0.35 7.67 12.73
C LEU A 24 -0.36 6.34 12.96
N SER A 25 0.35 5.23 12.78
CA SER A 25 -0.15 3.88 13.06
C SER A 25 -0.68 3.74 14.49
N GLY A 26 0.05 4.29 15.48
CA GLY A 26 -0.41 4.27 16.88
C GLY A 26 -1.59 5.20 17.17
N LEU A 27 -1.80 6.26 16.38
CA LEU A 27 -2.93 7.18 16.55
C LEU A 27 -4.20 6.70 15.85
N SER A 28 -4.07 6.05 14.70
CA SER A 28 -5.22 5.56 13.91
C SER A 28 -5.61 4.12 14.20
N ASP A 29 -4.83 3.40 15.03
CA ASP A 29 -4.98 1.96 15.27
C ASP A 29 -4.93 1.11 13.99
N GLN A 30 -4.27 1.63 12.95
CA GLN A 30 -4.08 0.95 11.66
C GLN A 30 -2.61 0.53 11.50
N PRO A 31 -2.33 -0.57 10.80
CA PRO A 31 -0.97 -0.96 10.52
C PRO A 31 -0.32 0.01 9.52
N VAL A 32 1.00 0.21 9.66
CA VAL A 32 1.80 1.05 8.75
C VAL A 32 1.58 0.66 7.28
N SER A 33 1.41 -0.62 6.97
CA SER A 33 1.15 -1.10 5.61
C SER A 33 -0.13 -0.53 5.02
N SER A 34 -1.22 -0.44 5.80
CA SER A 34 -2.49 0.10 5.33
C SER A 34 -2.39 1.60 5.08
N ILE A 35 -1.76 2.34 6.00
CA ILE A 35 -1.55 3.79 5.84
C ILE A 35 -0.75 4.08 4.57
N VAL A 36 0.31 3.32 4.31
CA VAL A 36 1.14 3.47 3.11
C VAL A 36 0.36 3.08 1.86
N GLU A 37 -0.41 2.01 1.91
CA GLU A 37 -1.27 1.57 0.81
C GLU A 37 -2.31 2.64 0.45
N ASP A 38 -3.07 3.15 1.42
CA ASP A 38 -4.08 4.20 1.23
C ASP A 38 -3.45 5.46 0.64
N THR A 39 -2.32 5.88 1.19
CA THR A 39 -1.59 7.05 0.69
C THR A 39 -1.13 6.83 -0.76
N LEU A 40 -0.60 5.65 -1.09
CA LEU A 40 -0.19 5.34 -2.46
C LEU A 40 -1.39 5.34 -3.40
N ARG A 41 -2.55 4.80 -2.99
CA ARG A 41 -3.78 4.79 -3.79
C ARG A 41 -4.29 6.18 -4.11
N GLU A 42 -4.33 7.06 -3.11
CA GLU A 42 -4.84 8.42 -3.26
C GLU A 42 -3.86 9.33 -4.02
N SER A 43 -2.56 9.10 -3.88
CA SER A 43 -1.53 10.01 -4.38
C SER A 43 -0.83 9.53 -5.65
N LEU A 44 -1.01 8.27 -6.09
CA LEU A 44 -0.35 7.74 -7.28
C LEU A 44 -0.73 8.58 -8.51
N PRO A 45 0.24 9.29 -9.11
CA PRO A 45 -0.03 10.01 -10.35
C PRO A 45 -0.52 9.03 -11.42
N SER A 46 -1.52 9.42 -12.20
CA SER A 46 -2.15 8.62 -13.26
C SER A 46 -1.17 7.98 -14.25
N LYS A 47 0.07 8.50 -14.36
CA LYS A 47 1.16 7.90 -15.13
C LYS A 47 1.66 6.53 -14.62
N TYR A 48 1.34 6.16 -13.37
CA TYR A 48 1.69 4.86 -12.80
C TYR A 48 0.49 3.91 -12.70
N GLN A 49 -0.69 4.36 -13.17
CA GLN A 49 -1.90 3.56 -13.22
C GLN A 49 -1.70 2.36 -14.16
N GLU A 50 -1.03 2.55 -15.29
CA GLU A 50 -0.58 1.45 -16.17
C GLU A 50 0.36 0.47 -15.47
N LEU A 51 1.22 0.94 -14.57
CA LEU A 51 2.12 0.09 -13.77
C LEU A 51 1.33 -0.70 -12.72
N MET A 52 0.28 -0.11 -12.13
CA MET A 52 -0.66 -0.80 -11.26
C MET A 52 -1.46 -1.87 -12.01
N ASP A 53 -1.93 -1.57 -13.21
CA ASP A 53 -2.67 -2.51 -14.06
C ASP A 53 -1.77 -3.65 -14.53
N THR A 54 -0.55 -3.34 -14.96
CA THR A 54 0.46 -4.33 -15.38
C THR A 54 0.84 -5.29 -14.25
N HIS A 55 0.82 -4.81 -13.00
CA HIS A 55 1.08 -5.63 -11.82
C HIS A 55 -0.18 -6.13 -11.10
N ASN A 56 -1.37 -5.98 -11.71
CA ASN A 56 -2.66 -6.41 -11.16
C ASN A 56 -2.96 -5.89 -9.74
N LEU A 57 -2.49 -4.69 -9.40
CA LEU A 57 -2.72 -4.07 -8.10
C LEU A 57 -4.17 -3.57 -7.94
N GLY A 58 -4.85 -3.25 -9.05
CA GLY A 58 -6.28 -2.88 -9.06
C GLY A 58 -7.23 -4.04 -8.73
N LEU A 59 -6.87 -5.27 -9.11
CA LEU A 59 -7.67 -6.48 -8.85
C LEU A 59 -7.61 -6.96 -7.39
N LEU A 60 -6.81 -6.32 -6.53
CA LEU A 60 -6.74 -6.63 -5.09
C LEU A 60 -7.86 -5.95 -4.28
N LEU A 61 -8.77 -5.22 -4.93
CA LEU A 61 -9.75 -4.34 -4.28
C LEU A 61 -11.20 -4.65 -4.56
N GLU A 62 -11.46 -5.41 -5.62
CA GLU A 62 -12.82 -5.74 -6.03
C GLU A 62 -13.37 -6.98 -5.29
N ASP A 63 -12.58 -7.60 -4.41
CA ASP A 63 -12.97 -8.79 -3.63
C ASP A 63 -13.62 -8.44 -2.26
N ASP A 64 -13.90 -7.16 -1.97
CA ASP A 64 -14.60 -6.69 -0.76
C ASP A 64 -16.05 -6.21 -1.04
N GLU A 65 -16.76 -6.82 -2.02
CA GLU A 65 -18.24 -6.79 -2.13
C GLU A 65 -18.88 -8.14 -1.75
#